data_AF-A0A8T0GRH1-F1
#
_entry.id   AF-A0A8T0GRH1-F1
#
_cell.length_a   1.000
_cell.length_b   1.000
_cell.length_c   1.000
_cell.angle_alpha   90.00
_cell.angle_beta   90.00
_cell.angle_gamma   90.00
#
_symmetry.space_group_name_H-M   'P 1'
#
loop_
_entity.id
_entity.type
_entity.pdbx_description
1 polymer ?
#
loop_
_entity_poly.entity_id
_entity_poly.type
_entity_poly.pdbx_seq_one_letter_code
_entity_poly.pdbx_strand_id
1 'polypeptide(L)'
;MGKVGRHLGIKFVISVGDNFYQAGLKGPQDPKFKNSFSKVYTAESLQTQWLAVLGNHDYLGDALLQIGDGLTRKDKRWFCDRFYQLKYPLCGSHNLGHCEKFVELFFIDTTPFVDKYWDAEQARTFDWRGIGPRQEYLDSQLKNLSLALESSTATWKIVVGHHTIRSLGRHGETPELVKSVLPILESHNVDVYINGHDHCLEHIKREDSAVHFVTSGAGSKSFQGLREGTTEEGLQFGYDGQGFISVSMAAQALRIDFHDALGNNLYELNLKK
;
A
#
# COMPACT_ATOMS: atom_id res chain seq x y z
N MET A 1 -9.51 -7.64 11.59
CA MET A 1 -10.05 -7.10 10.32
C MET A 1 -11.53 -7.39 10.06
N GLY A 2 -12.01 -8.64 9.94
CA GLY A 2 -13.42 -8.91 9.56
C GLY A 2 -14.49 -8.26 10.45
N LYS A 3 -14.29 -8.24 11.79
CA LYS A 3 -15.17 -7.53 12.73
C LYS A 3 -15.24 -6.02 12.44
N VAL A 4 -14.09 -5.38 12.28
CA VAL A 4 -13.96 -3.95 11.94
C VAL A 4 -14.61 -3.66 10.59
N GLY A 5 -14.32 -4.48 9.57
CA GLY A 5 -14.91 -4.33 8.24
C GLY A 5 -16.45 -4.37 8.24
N ARG A 6 -17.05 -5.21 9.10
CA ARG A 6 -18.51 -5.26 9.28
C ARG A 6 -19.03 -4.00 9.94
N HIS A 7 -18.36 -3.52 10.98
CA HIS A 7 -18.77 -2.32 11.70
C HIS A 7 -18.71 -1.06 10.82
N LEU A 8 -17.66 -0.94 10.00
CA LEU A 8 -17.44 0.23 9.14
C LEU A 8 -18.15 0.14 7.78
N GLY A 9 -18.60 -1.04 7.35
CA GLY A 9 -19.23 -1.21 6.04
C GLY A 9 -18.27 -0.90 4.88
N ILE A 10 -17.06 -1.49 4.94
CA ILE A 10 -15.96 -1.20 4.01
C ILE A 10 -16.32 -1.43 2.54
N LYS A 11 -15.68 -0.66 1.65
CA LYS A 11 -15.94 -0.72 0.20
C LYS A 11 -14.96 -1.63 -0.54
N PHE A 12 -13.73 -1.72 -0.08
CA PHE A 12 -12.68 -2.60 -0.61
C PHE A 12 -11.60 -2.77 0.47
N VAL A 13 -10.65 -3.67 0.22
CA VAL A 13 -9.44 -3.85 1.03
C VAL A 13 -8.22 -3.52 0.15
N ILE A 14 -7.22 -2.87 0.71
CA ILE A 14 -5.93 -2.64 0.06
C ILE A 14 -4.89 -3.58 0.69
N SER A 15 -4.11 -4.25 -0.15
CA SER A 15 -2.93 -4.99 0.29
C SER A 15 -1.67 -4.26 -0.18
N VAL A 16 -0.82 -3.90 0.77
CA VAL A 16 0.39 -3.10 0.55
C VAL A 16 1.62 -3.95 0.15
N GLY A 17 1.40 -5.11 -0.48
CA GLY A 17 2.45 -6.01 -0.96
C GLY A 17 2.95 -7.02 0.08
N ASP A 18 3.93 -7.82 -0.34
CA ASP A 18 4.36 -9.05 0.33
C ASP A 18 3.18 -10.01 0.56
N ASN A 19 2.40 -10.17 -0.51
CA ASN A 19 1.14 -10.91 -0.48
C ASN A 19 1.37 -12.39 -0.13
N PHE A 20 2.48 -12.96 -0.59
CA PHE A 20 2.75 -14.40 -0.49
C PHE A 20 4.18 -14.73 -0.02
N TYR A 21 4.40 -14.72 1.29
CA TYR A 21 5.68 -15.12 1.88
C TYR A 21 6.09 -16.59 1.63
N GLN A 22 7.38 -16.96 1.66
CA GLN A 22 8.55 -16.06 1.64
C GLN A 22 9.13 -15.87 0.22
N ALA A 23 8.55 -16.51 -0.80
CA ALA A 23 9.08 -16.49 -2.17
C ALA A 23 7.92 -16.57 -3.18
N GLY A 24 7.02 -15.59 -3.12
CA GLY A 24 5.85 -15.42 -3.98
C GLY A 24 5.02 -16.69 -4.17
N LEU A 25 4.38 -16.78 -5.33
CA LEU A 25 3.72 -18.00 -5.80
C LEU A 25 4.68 -18.75 -6.73
N LYS A 26 4.64 -20.08 -6.76
CA LYS A 26 5.50 -20.90 -7.63
C LYS A 26 4.91 -21.21 -9.00
N GLY A 27 3.65 -20.81 -9.22
CA GLY A 27 2.93 -21.03 -10.46
C GLY A 27 1.42 -21.06 -10.24
N PRO A 28 0.63 -21.19 -11.31
CA PRO A 28 -0.81 -20.97 -11.25
C PRO A 28 -1.51 -21.82 -10.18
N GLN A 29 -1.14 -23.09 -10.03
CA GLN A 29 -1.80 -24.01 -9.09
C GLN A 29 -1.19 -24.03 -7.68
N ASP A 30 -0.34 -23.05 -7.34
CA ASP A 30 0.25 -22.98 -6.01
C ASP A 30 -0.86 -22.87 -4.93
N PRO A 31 -0.94 -23.82 -3.98
CA PRO A 31 -1.97 -23.81 -2.94
C PRO A 31 -1.87 -22.57 -2.02
N LYS A 32 -0.73 -21.87 -2.01
CA LYS A 32 -0.52 -20.67 -1.20
C LYS A 32 -1.54 -19.57 -1.50
N PHE A 33 -1.97 -19.41 -2.76
CA PHE A 33 -3.04 -18.45 -3.07
C PHE A 33 -4.31 -18.75 -2.25
N LYS A 34 -4.76 -20.00 -2.24
CA LYS A 34 -5.94 -20.39 -1.46
C LYS A 34 -5.68 -20.32 0.05
N ASN A 35 -4.52 -20.79 0.50
CA ASN A 35 -4.23 -20.96 1.93
C ASN A 35 -3.83 -19.66 2.64
N SER A 36 -3.36 -18.65 1.91
CA SER A 36 -2.94 -17.35 2.47
C SER A 36 -3.92 -16.22 2.13
N PHE A 37 -4.82 -16.42 1.17
CA PHE A 37 -5.83 -15.44 0.79
C PHE A 37 -7.25 -16.00 0.88
N SER A 38 -7.65 -16.88 -0.05
CA SER A 38 -9.07 -17.25 -0.21
C SER A 38 -9.70 -17.89 1.04
N LYS A 39 -8.95 -18.75 1.73
CA LYS A 39 -9.40 -19.46 2.95
C LYS A 39 -9.15 -18.70 4.24
N VAL A 40 -8.37 -17.61 4.19
CA VAL A 40 -8.06 -16.79 5.37
C VAL A 40 -9.13 -15.72 5.55
N TYR A 41 -9.43 -14.99 4.47
CA TYR A 41 -10.32 -13.84 4.52
C TYR A 41 -11.75 -14.22 4.16
N THR A 42 -12.37 -15.13 4.94
CA THR A 42 -13.70 -15.69 4.66
C THR A 42 -14.85 -14.93 5.30
N ALA A 43 -14.57 -13.94 6.16
CA ALA A 43 -15.61 -13.11 6.76
C ALA A 43 -16.44 -12.40 5.67
N GLU A 44 -17.76 -12.32 5.87
CA GLU A 44 -18.70 -11.72 4.93
C GLU A 44 -18.33 -10.28 4.56
N SER A 45 -17.91 -9.49 5.54
CA SER A 45 -17.45 -8.10 5.36
C SER A 45 -16.18 -7.95 4.53
N LEU A 46 -15.45 -9.05 4.30
CA LEU A 46 -14.24 -9.10 3.47
C LEU A 46 -14.50 -9.72 2.09
N GLN A 47 -15.76 -10.04 1.76
CA GLN A 47 -16.17 -10.49 0.42
C GLN A 47 -16.36 -9.30 -0.54
N THR A 48 -15.39 -8.39 -0.53
CA THR A 48 -15.31 -7.23 -1.42
C THR A 48 -14.03 -7.29 -2.26
N GLN A 49 -13.79 -6.32 -3.14
CA GLN A 49 -12.57 -6.21 -3.91
C GLN A 49 -11.35 -6.01 -2.99
N TRP A 50 -10.27 -6.71 -3.32
CA TRP A 50 -8.93 -6.55 -2.78
C TRP A 50 -8.03 -5.99 -3.87
N LEU A 51 -7.44 -4.84 -3.58
CA LEU A 51 -6.55 -4.10 -4.46
C LEU A 51 -5.13 -4.23 -3.91
N ALA A 52 -4.29 -5.00 -4.58
CA ALA A 52 -2.96 -5.31 -4.12
C ALA A 52 -1.89 -4.58 -4.95
N VAL A 53 -0.78 -4.22 -4.31
CA VAL A 53 0.52 -3.99 -4.96
C VAL A 53 1.42 -5.20 -4.74
N LEU A 54 2.52 -5.27 -5.48
CA LEU A 54 3.56 -6.29 -5.27
C LEU A 54 4.58 -5.79 -4.23
N GLY A 55 5.02 -6.69 -3.36
CA GLY A 55 6.18 -6.47 -2.49
C GLY A 55 7.41 -7.25 -2.93
N ASN A 56 8.51 -7.07 -2.20
CA ASN A 56 9.78 -7.72 -2.57
C ASN A 56 9.69 -9.25 -2.47
N HIS A 57 8.89 -9.80 -1.56
CA HIS A 57 8.69 -11.25 -1.47
C HIS A 57 7.85 -11.81 -2.61
N ASP A 58 6.99 -11.01 -3.23
CA ASP A 58 6.20 -11.42 -4.39
C ASP A 58 7.09 -11.61 -5.62
N TYR A 59 8.06 -10.71 -5.79
CA TYR A 59 9.11 -10.80 -6.80
C TYR A 59 10.10 -11.96 -6.59
N LEU A 60 10.16 -12.56 -5.40
CA LEU A 60 10.95 -13.79 -5.19
C LEU A 60 10.26 -15.06 -5.72
N GLY A 61 9.01 -14.95 -6.18
CA GLY A 61 8.30 -16.00 -6.90
C GLY A 61 7.83 -15.52 -8.26
N ASP A 62 6.71 -16.06 -8.75
CA ASP A 62 6.07 -15.66 -10.00
C ASP A 62 5.26 -14.39 -9.78
N ALA A 63 5.90 -13.23 -9.98
CA ALA A 63 5.26 -11.92 -9.84
C ALA A 63 4.20 -11.71 -10.92
N LEU A 64 4.48 -12.16 -12.15
CA LEU A 64 3.56 -12.05 -13.28
C LEU A 64 2.25 -12.81 -13.07
N LEU A 65 2.26 -13.88 -12.27
CA LEU A 65 1.03 -14.60 -11.94
C LEU A 65 0.07 -13.76 -11.09
N GLN A 66 0.61 -12.88 -10.25
CA GLN A 66 -0.21 -12.09 -9.33
C GLN A 66 -0.93 -10.94 -10.02
N ILE A 67 -0.36 -10.43 -11.12
CA ILE A 67 -0.89 -9.30 -11.89
C ILE A 67 -1.92 -9.74 -12.94
N GLY A 68 -2.84 -8.84 -13.26
CA GLY A 68 -3.89 -9.07 -14.24
C GLY A 68 -4.89 -10.15 -13.81
N ASP A 69 -5.51 -10.82 -14.78
CA ASP A 69 -6.71 -11.63 -14.53
C ASP A 69 -6.45 -13.05 -14.03
N GLY A 70 -5.18 -13.47 -13.92
CA GLY A 70 -4.79 -14.84 -13.58
C GLY A 70 -5.39 -15.33 -12.26
N LEU A 71 -5.15 -14.59 -11.19
CA LEU A 71 -5.69 -14.87 -9.87
C LEU A 71 -7.14 -14.40 -9.71
N THR A 72 -7.56 -13.34 -10.40
CA THR A 72 -8.95 -12.86 -10.44
C THR A 72 -9.92 -13.94 -10.92
N ARG A 73 -9.51 -14.77 -11.90
CA ARG A 73 -10.30 -15.92 -12.36
C ARG A 73 -10.46 -17.02 -11.29
N LYS A 74 -9.57 -17.07 -10.30
CA LYS A 74 -9.61 -18.04 -9.20
C LYS A 74 -10.40 -17.54 -8.01
N ASP A 75 -10.27 -16.25 -7.70
CA ASP A 75 -11.02 -15.56 -6.67
C ASP A 75 -11.26 -14.12 -7.15
N LYS A 76 -12.51 -13.80 -7.50
CA LYS A 76 -12.88 -12.51 -8.12
C LYS A 76 -12.56 -11.29 -7.26
N ARG A 77 -12.32 -11.50 -5.97
CA ARG A 77 -11.90 -10.45 -5.04
C ARG A 77 -10.49 -9.97 -5.32
N TRP A 78 -9.63 -10.77 -5.93
CA TRP A 78 -8.24 -10.38 -6.15
C TRP A 78 -8.12 -9.45 -7.36
N PHE A 79 -7.41 -8.33 -7.18
CA PHE A 79 -6.90 -7.50 -8.27
C PHE A 79 -5.51 -6.99 -7.89
N CYS A 80 -4.57 -7.08 -8.82
CA CYS A 80 -3.22 -6.55 -8.65
C CYS A 80 -2.66 -6.16 -10.02
N ASP A 81 -1.94 -5.07 -10.05
CA ASP A 81 -1.14 -4.65 -11.19
C ASP A 81 0.04 -3.79 -10.68
N ARG A 82 1.00 -3.48 -11.55
CA ARG A 82 2.19 -2.69 -11.18
C ARG A 82 1.94 -1.20 -11.08
N PHE A 83 1.01 -0.69 -11.89
CA PHE A 83 0.57 0.69 -11.82
C PHE A 83 -0.89 0.79 -12.20
N TYR A 84 -1.73 1.32 -11.30
CA TYR A 84 -3.13 1.55 -11.57
C TYR A 84 -3.71 2.63 -10.67
N GLN A 85 -4.88 3.14 -11.06
CA GLN A 85 -5.59 4.19 -10.34
C GLN A 85 -7.00 3.71 -9.98
N LEU A 86 -7.47 4.10 -8.80
CA LEU A 86 -8.87 3.96 -8.43
C LEU A 86 -9.45 5.32 -8.04
N LYS A 87 -10.45 5.76 -8.80
CA LYS A 87 -11.29 6.89 -8.43
C LYS A 87 -12.52 6.38 -7.69
N TYR A 88 -12.76 6.89 -6.48
CA TYR A 88 -13.91 6.52 -5.66
C TYR A 88 -14.70 7.76 -5.20
N PRO A 89 -16.00 7.87 -5.53
CA PRO A 89 -16.81 9.03 -5.16
C PRO A 89 -17.03 9.09 -3.64
N LEU A 90 -17.01 10.31 -3.08
CA LEU A 90 -17.24 10.60 -1.66
C LEU A 90 -18.62 11.19 -1.39
N CYS A 91 -19.47 11.28 -2.39
CA CYS A 91 -20.87 11.68 -2.24
C CYS A 91 -21.70 10.47 -1.82
N GLY A 92 -22.64 10.68 -0.88
CA GLY A 92 -23.60 9.64 -0.52
C GLY A 92 -24.45 9.22 -1.72
N SER A 93 -25.01 8.00 -1.67
CA SER A 93 -25.78 7.37 -2.76
C SER A 93 -27.04 8.12 -3.22
N HIS A 94 -27.37 9.27 -2.62
CA HIS A 94 -28.55 10.07 -2.95
C HIS A 94 -28.35 11.03 -4.13
N ASN A 95 -27.12 11.25 -4.62
CA ASN A 95 -26.85 12.12 -5.76
C ASN A 95 -26.37 11.31 -6.99
N LEU A 96 -27.34 10.78 -7.75
CA LEU A 96 -27.11 9.94 -8.94
C LEU A 96 -26.65 10.73 -10.20
N GLY A 97 -26.42 12.05 -10.11
CA GLY A 97 -26.18 12.90 -11.29
C GLY A 97 -24.75 13.40 -11.48
N HIS A 98 -24.03 13.76 -10.41
CA HIS A 98 -22.65 14.25 -10.48
C HIS A 98 -22.05 14.24 -9.07
N CYS A 99 -20.87 13.63 -8.90
CA CYS A 99 -20.12 13.70 -7.65
C CYS A 99 -18.75 14.32 -7.93
N GLU A 100 -18.61 15.61 -7.62
CA GLU A 100 -17.35 16.35 -7.80
C GLU A 100 -16.29 15.99 -6.76
N LYS A 101 -16.71 15.42 -5.63
CA LYS A 101 -15.84 15.08 -4.51
C LYS A 101 -15.51 13.60 -4.55
N PHE A 102 -14.27 13.27 -4.85
CA PHE A 102 -13.80 11.89 -4.93
C PHE A 102 -12.40 11.77 -4.32
N VAL A 103 -12.06 10.57 -3.88
CA VAL A 103 -10.67 10.18 -3.61
C VAL A 103 -10.10 9.51 -4.86
N GLU A 104 -8.83 9.77 -5.13
CA GLU A 104 -8.07 9.00 -6.10
C GLU A 104 -6.88 8.32 -5.42
N LEU A 105 -6.80 7.02 -5.63
CA LEU A 105 -5.75 6.14 -5.13
C LEU A 105 -4.82 5.80 -6.28
N PHE A 106 -3.51 5.99 -6.10
CA PHE A 106 -2.49 5.69 -7.09
C PHE A 106 -1.60 4.56 -6.56
N PHE A 107 -1.65 3.41 -7.21
CA PHE A 107 -0.90 2.23 -6.78
C PHE A 107 0.38 2.13 -7.60
N ILE A 108 1.52 2.00 -6.93
CA ILE A 108 2.85 2.00 -7.56
C ILE A 108 3.67 0.76 -7.15
N ASP A 109 4.48 0.27 -8.08
CA ASP A 109 5.40 -0.83 -7.88
C ASP A 109 6.78 -0.32 -7.47
N THR A 110 6.98 -0.34 -6.15
CA THR A 110 8.20 0.14 -5.51
C THR A 110 9.38 -0.85 -5.59
N THR A 111 9.16 -2.13 -5.89
CA THR A 111 10.23 -3.15 -5.79
C THR A 111 11.37 -2.91 -6.79
N PRO A 112 11.13 -2.58 -8.07
CA PRO A 112 12.20 -2.29 -9.03
C PRO A 112 13.08 -1.08 -8.68
N PHE A 113 12.63 -0.16 -7.81
CA PHE A 113 13.42 1.00 -7.40
C PHE A 113 14.60 0.64 -6.51
N VAL A 114 14.52 -0.46 -5.77
CA VAL A 114 15.50 -0.79 -4.72
C VAL A 114 16.77 -1.39 -5.34
N ASP A 115 17.88 -0.68 -5.27
CA ASP A 115 19.14 -1.02 -5.93
C ASP A 115 19.67 -2.38 -5.50
N LYS A 116 19.61 -2.66 -4.19
CA LYS A 116 20.08 -3.93 -3.66
C LYS A 116 19.41 -5.12 -4.35
N TYR A 117 18.15 -5.09 -4.77
CA TYR A 117 17.52 -6.28 -5.35
C TYR A 117 18.07 -6.66 -6.74
N TRP A 118 18.82 -5.78 -7.38
CA TRP A 118 19.45 -6.01 -8.69
C TRP A 118 20.89 -6.52 -8.59
N ASP A 119 21.43 -6.60 -7.38
CA ASP A 119 22.77 -7.10 -7.14
C ASP A 119 22.86 -8.61 -7.44
N ALA A 120 23.68 -8.95 -8.44
CA ALA A 120 23.88 -10.31 -8.92
C ALA A 120 24.58 -11.22 -7.90
N GLU A 121 25.25 -10.65 -6.90
CA GLU A 121 25.91 -11.41 -5.82
C GLU A 121 24.92 -11.86 -4.74
N GLN A 122 23.66 -11.45 -4.81
CA GLN A 122 22.66 -11.89 -3.85
C GLN A 122 22.24 -13.34 -4.06
N ALA A 123 22.06 -14.05 -2.94
CA ALA A 123 21.57 -15.43 -2.93
C ALA A 123 20.10 -15.58 -3.38
N ARG A 124 19.40 -14.48 -3.67
CA ARG A 124 17.97 -14.46 -4.00
C ARG A 124 17.77 -14.02 -5.45
N THR A 125 17.00 -14.79 -6.20
CA THR A 125 16.61 -14.44 -7.58
C THR A 125 15.25 -13.76 -7.57
N PHE A 126 15.20 -12.56 -8.15
CA PHE A 126 13.98 -11.78 -8.34
C PHE A 126 13.43 -11.97 -9.77
N ASP A 127 12.11 -12.03 -9.90
CA ASP A 127 11.38 -12.18 -11.15
C ASP A 127 11.21 -10.83 -11.85
N TRP A 128 12.21 -10.47 -12.64
CA TRP A 128 12.19 -9.24 -13.45
C TRP A 128 11.44 -9.38 -14.78
N ARG A 129 10.72 -10.49 -15.03
CA ARG A 129 9.99 -10.64 -16.30
C ARG A 129 8.96 -9.52 -16.47
N GLY A 130 8.89 -8.96 -17.67
CA GLY A 130 8.02 -7.82 -17.97
C GLY A 130 8.46 -6.50 -17.33
N ILE A 131 9.56 -6.45 -16.59
CA ILE A 131 10.29 -5.23 -16.31
C ILE A 131 11.27 -5.08 -17.48
N GLY A 132 11.14 -3.99 -18.25
CA GLY A 132 12.07 -3.68 -19.34
C GLY A 132 13.47 -3.36 -18.81
N PRO A 133 14.34 -2.71 -19.60
CA PRO A 133 15.54 -2.10 -19.06
C PRO A 133 15.19 -1.28 -17.82
N ARG A 134 15.85 -1.59 -16.68
CA ARG A 134 15.43 -1.10 -15.36
C ARG A 134 15.18 0.41 -15.35
N GLN A 135 16.14 1.19 -15.86
CA GLN A 135 16.03 2.64 -15.86
C GLN A 135 14.82 3.14 -16.66
N GLU A 136 14.58 2.59 -17.86
CA GLU A 136 13.41 2.95 -18.67
C GLU A 136 12.09 2.62 -17.95
N TYR A 137 12.05 1.51 -17.23
CA TYR A 137 10.89 1.15 -16.41
C TYR A 137 10.66 2.14 -15.25
N LEU A 138 11.72 2.51 -14.53
CA LEU A 138 11.63 3.49 -13.44
C LEU A 138 11.19 4.86 -13.96
N ASP A 139 11.80 5.32 -15.07
CA ASP A 139 11.45 6.60 -15.70
C ASP A 139 9.98 6.61 -16.17
N SER A 140 9.52 5.50 -16.77
CA SER A 140 8.13 5.36 -17.18
C SER A 140 7.18 5.40 -15.99
N GLN A 141 7.50 4.71 -14.90
CA GLN A 141 6.66 4.69 -13.70
C GLN A 141 6.58 6.07 -13.04
N LEU A 142 7.71 6.76 -12.88
CA LEU A 142 7.77 8.12 -12.34
C LEU A 142 6.97 9.10 -13.22
N LYS A 143 7.13 9.02 -14.55
CA LYS A 143 6.36 9.83 -15.50
C LYS A 143 4.87 9.56 -15.41
N ASN A 144 4.46 8.29 -15.36
CA ASN A 144 3.06 7.92 -15.28
C ASN A 144 2.42 8.39 -13.97
N LEU A 145 3.13 8.26 -12.84
CA LEU A 145 2.67 8.78 -11.55
C LEU A 145 2.53 10.31 -11.58
N SER A 146 3.53 11.03 -12.10
CA SER A 146 3.48 12.49 -12.20
C SER A 146 2.31 12.96 -13.07
N LEU A 147 2.12 12.39 -14.27
CA LEU A 147 1.02 12.75 -15.16
C LEU A 147 -0.35 12.43 -14.56
N ALA A 148 -0.47 11.28 -13.90
CA ALA A 148 -1.69 10.88 -13.19
C ALA A 148 -2.05 11.89 -12.08
N LEU A 149 -1.07 12.25 -11.25
CA LEU A 149 -1.26 13.21 -10.15
C LEU A 149 -1.54 14.63 -10.65
N GLU A 150 -0.87 15.07 -11.72
CA GLU A 150 -1.07 16.37 -12.37
C GLU A 150 -2.47 16.51 -12.95
N SER A 151 -2.97 15.45 -13.62
CA SER A 151 -4.32 15.43 -14.18
C SER A 151 -5.43 15.26 -13.15
N SER A 152 -5.09 14.85 -11.93
CA SER A 152 -6.07 14.54 -10.89
C SER A 152 -6.59 15.79 -10.18
N THR A 153 -7.91 15.98 -10.26
CA THR A 153 -8.68 16.98 -9.51
C THR A 153 -9.27 16.43 -8.21
N ALA A 154 -8.79 15.28 -7.74
CA ALA A 154 -9.35 14.58 -6.59
C ALA A 154 -9.35 15.45 -5.33
N THR A 155 -10.41 15.27 -4.53
CA THR A 155 -10.48 15.90 -3.21
C THR A 155 -9.42 15.33 -2.29
N TRP A 156 -9.12 14.04 -2.38
CA TRP A 156 -8.02 13.40 -1.66
C TRP A 156 -7.17 12.59 -2.62
N LYS A 157 -5.84 12.70 -2.51
CA LYS A 157 -4.86 11.94 -3.29
C LYS A 157 -4.07 11.04 -2.34
N ILE A 158 -4.17 9.74 -2.53
CA ILE A 158 -3.43 8.75 -1.73
C ILE A 158 -2.57 7.91 -2.66
N VAL A 159 -1.28 7.82 -2.36
CA VAL A 159 -0.38 6.93 -3.09
C VAL A 159 -0.10 5.68 -2.25
N VAL A 160 -0.17 4.51 -2.87
CA VAL A 160 0.03 3.22 -2.22
C VAL A 160 1.22 2.50 -2.87
N GLY A 161 2.20 2.13 -2.06
CA GLY A 161 3.35 1.35 -2.47
C GLY A 161 3.66 0.23 -1.46
N HIS A 162 4.70 -0.55 -1.71
CA HIS A 162 5.13 -1.56 -0.74
C HIS A 162 6.19 -1.00 0.22
N HIS A 163 7.25 -0.39 -0.32
CA HIS A 163 8.39 0.07 0.46
C HIS A 163 8.13 1.42 1.14
N THR A 164 8.87 1.66 2.22
CA THR A 164 8.84 2.84 3.07
C THR A 164 9.55 4.04 2.43
N ILE A 165 8.93 5.22 2.46
CA ILE A 165 9.62 6.49 2.19
C ILE A 165 10.16 7.08 3.50
N ARG A 166 9.32 7.09 4.54
CA ARG A 166 9.69 7.42 5.92
C ARG A 166 9.39 6.20 6.78
N SER A 167 10.33 5.80 7.63
CA SER A 167 10.11 4.73 8.61
C SER A 167 11.19 4.67 9.69
N LEU A 168 10.79 4.33 10.91
CA LEU A 168 11.66 3.94 12.02
C LEU A 168 11.66 2.42 12.28
N GLY A 169 11.01 1.65 11.39
CA GLY A 169 11.05 0.20 11.40
C GLY A 169 12.42 -0.36 11.04
N ARG A 170 12.52 -1.69 11.07
CA ARG A 170 13.76 -2.44 10.82
C ARG A 170 14.41 -2.11 9.48
N HIS A 171 13.62 -1.94 8.43
CA HIS A 171 14.11 -1.63 7.09
C HIS A 171 14.43 -0.15 6.91
N GLY A 172 13.70 0.73 7.61
CA GLY A 172 13.95 2.18 7.60
C GLY A 172 13.53 2.81 6.28
N GLU A 173 14.06 3.99 5.96
CA GLU A 173 13.75 4.67 4.69
C GLU A 173 14.37 3.95 3.48
N THR A 174 13.65 3.93 2.35
CA THR A 174 14.19 3.46 1.07
C THR A 174 14.79 4.65 0.30
N PRO A 175 16.12 4.82 0.24
CA PRO A 175 16.74 6.04 -0.28
C PRO A 175 16.37 6.37 -1.73
N GLU A 176 16.15 5.34 -2.55
CA GLU A 176 15.77 5.49 -3.94
C GLU A 176 14.39 6.12 -4.08
N LEU A 177 13.43 5.76 -3.20
CA LEU A 177 12.10 6.36 -3.17
C LEU A 177 12.12 7.78 -2.58
N VAL A 178 12.94 8.02 -1.55
CA VAL A 178 13.15 9.37 -1.00
C VAL A 178 13.70 10.31 -2.09
N LYS A 179 14.60 9.82 -2.93
CA LYS A 179 15.22 10.61 -4.01
C LYS A 179 14.28 10.83 -5.20
N SER A 180 13.50 9.83 -5.59
CA SER A 180 12.79 9.83 -6.88
C SER A 180 11.27 9.98 -6.78
N VAL A 181 10.63 9.37 -5.78
CA VAL A 181 9.16 9.35 -5.65
C VAL A 181 8.69 10.49 -4.77
N LEU A 182 9.33 10.72 -3.62
CA LEU A 182 8.92 11.76 -2.68
C LEU A 182 8.78 13.16 -3.31
N PRO A 183 9.72 13.65 -4.14
CA PRO A 183 9.57 14.96 -4.77
C PRO A 183 8.31 15.06 -5.65
N ILE A 184 7.89 13.96 -6.28
CA ILE A 184 6.65 13.90 -7.07
C ILE A 184 5.42 13.99 -6.15
N LEU A 185 5.43 13.27 -5.02
CA LEU A 185 4.33 13.31 -4.04
C LEU A 185 4.13 14.73 -3.49
N GLU A 186 5.23 15.39 -3.10
CA GLU A 186 5.21 16.74 -2.53
C GLU A 186 4.78 17.79 -3.54
N SER A 187 5.36 17.77 -4.75
CA SER A 187 5.02 18.74 -5.82
C SER A 187 3.56 18.66 -6.28
N HIS A 188 2.89 17.51 -6.12
CA HIS A 188 1.50 17.31 -6.53
C HIS A 188 0.51 17.29 -5.36
N ASN A 189 0.93 17.70 -4.17
CA ASN A 189 0.10 17.79 -2.95
C ASN A 189 -0.62 16.48 -2.62
N VAL A 190 0.11 15.36 -2.64
CA VAL A 190 -0.40 14.07 -2.16
C VAL A 190 -0.67 14.18 -0.66
N ASP A 191 -1.84 13.71 -0.21
CA ASP A 191 -2.24 13.81 1.19
C ASP A 191 -1.58 12.73 2.05
N VAL A 192 -1.60 11.48 1.56
CA VAL A 192 -1.11 10.31 2.30
C VAL A 192 -0.34 9.36 1.38
N TYR A 193 0.83 8.90 1.82
CA TYR A 193 1.52 7.74 1.28
C TYR A 193 1.32 6.55 2.22
N ILE A 194 0.76 5.45 1.71
CA ILE A 194 0.51 4.23 2.49
C ILE A 194 1.42 3.11 1.99
N ASN A 195 2.14 2.45 2.92
CA ASN A 195 3.04 1.34 2.61
C ASN A 195 2.95 0.17 3.58
N GLY A 196 3.70 -0.89 3.26
CA GLY A 196 3.99 -2.02 4.14
C GLY A 196 5.49 -2.12 4.37
N HIS A 197 6.08 -3.26 3.99
CA HIS A 197 7.51 -3.61 4.09
C HIS A 197 8.05 -3.70 5.51
N ASP A 198 8.00 -2.60 6.26
CA ASP A 198 8.27 -2.64 7.69
C ASP A 198 7.13 -3.30 8.45
N HIS A 199 7.49 -4.31 9.24
CA HIS A 199 6.55 -5.20 9.92
C HIS A 199 5.99 -4.58 11.21
N CYS A 200 5.42 -3.39 11.08
CA CYS A 200 4.89 -2.58 12.17
C CYS A 200 3.70 -1.74 11.68
N LEU A 201 3.14 -0.96 12.61
CA LEU A 201 2.24 0.14 12.30
C LEU A 201 2.93 1.46 12.64
N GLU A 202 2.83 2.44 11.75
CA GLU A 202 3.49 3.73 11.95
C GLU A 202 2.75 4.88 11.28
N HIS A 203 2.79 6.06 11.90
CA HIS A 203 2.45 7.34 11.30
C HIS A 203 3.60 8.31 11.52
N ILE A 204 4.19 8.77 10.43
CA ILE A 204 5.22 9.81 10.40
C ILE A 204 4.66 11.04 9.68
N LYS A 205 4.89 12.22 10.28
CA LYS A 205 4.59 13.52 9.71
C LYS A 205 5.77 14.46 9.97
N ARG A 206 6.56 14.72 8.92
CA ARG A 206 7.67 15.68 8.97
C ARG A 206 7.18 17.11 8.80
N GLU A 207 7.90 18.06 9.39
CA GLU A 207 7.59 19.50 9.27
C GLU A 207 7.84 20.03 7.86
N ASP A 208 8.81 19.45 7.15
CA ASP A 208 9.24 19.86 5.81
C ASP A 208 8.41 19.25 4.67
N SER A 209 7.44 18.39 4.97
CA SER A 209 6.64 17.69 3.99
C SER A 209 5.16 17.83 4.29
N ALA A 210 4.34 18.14 3.28
CA ALA A 210 2.89 18.15 3.44
C ALA A 210 2.30 16.72 3.56
N VAL A 211 2.99 15.71 3.01
CA VAL A 211 2.53 14.33 2.93
C VAL A 211 2.52 13.67 4.32
N HIS A 212 1.50 12.87 4.61
CA HIS A 212 1.49 11.96 5.75
C HIS A 212 1.99 10.58 5.33
N PHE A 213 2.93 9.99 6.07
CA PHE A 213 3.48 8.67 5.78
C PHE A 213 2.90 7.66 6.75
N VAL A 214 2.25 6.62 6.22
CA VAL A 214 1.50 5.63 7.00
C VAL A 214 1.96 4.22 6.65
N THR A 215 2.58 3.53 7.61
CA THR A 215 2.99 2.14 7.47
C THR A 215 1.92 1.22 8.07
N SER A 216 1.46 0.25 7.28
CA SER A 216 0.55 -0.82 7.69
C SER A 216 1.10 -2.19 7.26
N GLY A 217 2.32 -2.54 7.71
CA GLY A 217 2.99 -3.80 7.36
C GLY A 217 2.84 -4.92 8.41
N ALA A 218 2.01 -4.73 9.42
CA ALA A 218 1.83 -5.63 10.56
C ALA A 218 0.81 -6.78 10.38
N GLY A 219 0.44 -7.10 9.13
CA GLY A 219 -0.66 -8.03 8.85
C GLY A 219 -0.37 -9.52 9.10
N SER A 220 0.90 -9.93 9.16
CA SER A 220 1.29 -11.32 9.48
C SER A 220 2.61 -11.40 10.25
N LYS A 221 3.73 -11.08 9.59
CA LYS A 221 5.01 -10.83 10.25
C LYS A 221 4.93 -9.50 10.99
N SER A 222 5.43 -9.48 12.21
CA SER A 222 5.48 -8.32 13.12
C SER A 222 6.58 -8.55 14.17
N PHE A 223 6.68 -7.67 15.18
CA PHE A 223 7.63 -7.80 16.28
C PHE A 223 9.09 -7.77 15.79
N GLN A 224 9.40 -6.83 14.91
CA GLN A 224 10.75 -6.66 14.34
C GLN A 224 11.46 -5.42 14.85
N GLY A 225 10.86 -4.71 15.80
CA GLY A 225 11.41 -3.53 16.42
C GLY A 225 11.05 -2.25 15.67
N LEU A 226 10.82 -1.21 16.47
CA LEU A 226 10.83 0.18 16.07
C LEU A 226 11.94 0.85 16.86
N ARG A 227 12.83 1.60 16.19
CA ARG A 227 13.81 2.41 16.90
C ARG A 227 13.13 3.65 17.48
N GLU A 228 13.74 4.22 18.51
CA GLU A 228 13.34 5.53 18.99
C GLU A 228 13.57 6.60 17.90
N GLY A 229 12.56 7.45 17.71
CA GLY A 229 12.60 8.55 16.75
C GLY A 229 13.09 9.84 17.40
N THR A 230 13.68 10.71 16.59
CA THR A 230 13.93 12.10 16.98
C THR A 230 12.74 13.00 16.61
N THR A 231 12.70 14.22 17.15
CA THR A 231 11.67 15.21 16.78
C THR A 231 11.66 15.50 15.28
N GLU A 232 12.84 15.59 14.66
CA GLU A 232 12.99 15.90 13.22
C GLU A 232 12.44 14.79 12.31
N GLU A 233 12.45 13.54 12.81
CA GLU A 233 11.91 12.39 12.08
C GLU A 233 10.38 12.35 12.10
N GLY A 234 9.73 13.17 12.95
CA GLY A 234 8.30 13.44 12.88
C GLY A 234 7.41 12.26 13.26
N LEU A 235 7.90 11.30 14.07
CA LEU A 235 7.10 10.17 14.54
C LEU A 235 5.90 10.65 15.35
N GLN A 236 4.69 10.34 14.89
CA GLN A 236 3.44 10.63 15.59
C GLN A 236 2.90 9.41 16.32
N PHE A 237 3.10 8.23 15.74
CA PHE A 237 2.68 6.95 16.31
C PHE A 237 3.53 5.81 15.76
N GLY A 238 3.91 4.87 16.64
CA GLY A 238 4.60 3.63 16.27
C GLY A 238 4.11 2.47 17.14
N TYR A 239 3.85 1.33 16.53
CA TYR A 239 3.43 0.11 17.22
C TYR A 239 4.08 -1.14 16.61
N ASP A 240 4.91 -1.81 17.41
CA ASP A 240 5.58 -3.06 17.07
C ASP A 240 4.74 -4.25 17.53
N GLY A 241 3.67 -4.53 16.78
CA GLY A 241 2.78 -5.65 17.00
C GLY A 241 2.00 -6.00 15.75
N GLN A 242 1.07 -6.95 15.85
CA GLN A 242 0.20 -7.32 14.73
C GLN A 242 -0.99 -6.37 14.63
N GLY A 243 -1.37 -6.01 13.41
CA GLY A 243 -2.42 -5.02 13.20
C GLY A 243 -2.67 -4.66 11.74
N PHE A 244 -3.54 -3.68 11.56
CA PHE A 244 -3.93 -3.14 10.26
C PHE A 244 -4.52 -1.75 10.44
N ILE A 245 -4.62 -0.96 9.37
CA ILE A 245 -5.35 0.31 9.39
C ILE A 245 -6.75 0.17 8.79
N SER A 246 -7.66 1.04 9.19
CA SER A 246 -8.89 1.32 8.43
C SER A 246 -8.91 2.79 8.02
N VAL A 247 -9.48 3.08 6.84
CA VAL A 247 -9.55 4.42 6.28
C VAL A 247 -11.01 4.76 5.99
N SER A 248 -11.51 5.82 6.62
CA SER A 248 -12.84 6.37 6.42
C SER A 248 -12.75 7.76 5.82
N MET A 249 -13.51 8.04 4.76
CA MET A 249 -13.35 9.27 3.98
C MET A 249 -14.68 9.95 3.69
N ALA A 250 -14.66 11.27 3.76
CA ALA A 250 -15.70 12.18 3.36
C ALA A 250 -15.08 13.37 2.60
N ALA A 251 -15.92 14.21 2.00
CA ALA A 251 -15.45 15.36 1.22
C ALA A 251 -14.55 16.34 2.01
N GLN A 252 -14.73 16.45 3.33
CA GLN A 252 -14.00 17.40 4.18
C GLN A 252 -13.13 16.72 5.25
N ALA A 253 -13.15 15.39 5.33
CA ALA A 253 -12.45 14.66 6.38
C ALA A 253 -11.93 13.31 5.87
N LEU A 254 -10.69 12.99 6.24
CA LEU A 254 -10.07 11.67 6.09
C LEU A 254 -9.65 11.22 7.48
N ARG A 255 -10.12 10.04 7.89
CA ARG A 255 -9.76 9.40 9.16
C ARG A 255 -9.04 8.09 8.90
N ILE A 256 -7.90 7.88 9.55
CA ILE A 256 -7.18 6.61 9.58
C ILE A 256 -7.12 6.12 11.02
N ASP A 257 -7.68 4.93 11.27
CA ASP A 257 -7.59 4.24 12.56
C ASP A 257 -6.58 3.11 12.47
N PHE A 258 -5.71 3.03 13.47
CA PHE A 258 -4.70 1.98 13.60
C PHE A 258 -5.19 0.93 14.57
N HIS A 259 -5.40 -0.29 14.10
CA HIS A 259 -5.96 -1.36 14.90
C HIS A 259 -4.91 -2.41 15.24
N ASP A 260 -4.96 -2.93 16.47
CA ASP A 260 -4.30 -4.19 16.79
C ASP A 260 -4.97 -5.39 16.09
N ALA A 261 -4.38 -6.58 16.22
CA ALA A 261 -4.92 -7.81 15.63
C ALA A 261 -6.34 -8.17 16.11
N LEU A 262 -6.73 -7.74 17.32
CA LEU A 262 -8.06 -7.98 17.89
C LEU A 262 -9.10 -6.98 17.37
N GLY A 263 -8.66 -5.88 16.78
CA GLY A 263 -9.47 -4.80 16.23
C GLY A 263 -9.63 -3.60 17.18
N ASN A 264 -8.89 -3.55 18.28
CA ASN A 264 -8.91 -2.39 19.18
C ASN A 264 -8.21 -1.22 18.50
N ASN A 265 -8.77 -0.02 18.62
CA ASN A 265 -8.14 1.18 18.10
C ASN A 265 -6.99 1.61 19.00
N LEU A 266 -5.80 1.80 18.43
CA LEU A 266 -4.57 2.20 19.12
C LEU A 266 -4.27 3.68 18.91
N TYR A 267 -4.61 4.21 17.74
CA TYR A 267 -4.30 5.57 17.33
C TYR A 267 -5.19 6.03 16.18
N GLU A 268 -5.48 7.33 16.14
CA GLU A 268 -6.36 7.94 15.16
C GLU A 268 -5.67 9.14 14.52
N LEU A 269 -5.60 9.14 13.20
CA LEU A 269 -5.21 10.28 12.38
C LEU A 269 -6.45 10.91 11.76
N ASN A 270 -6.68 12.19 12.00
CA ASN A 270 -7.75 12.96 11.35
C ASN A 270 -7.15 14.09 10.51
N LEU A 271 -7.43 14.08 9.21
CA LEU A 271 -7.10 15.14 8.27
C LEU A 271 -8.38 15.86 7.85
N LYS A 272 -8.27 17.17 7.62
CA LYS A 272 -9.38 18.03 7.17
C LYS A 272 -8.96 18.84 5.95
N LYS A 273 -9.92 19.11 5.06
CA LYS A 273 -9.80 20.07 3.95
C LYS A 273 -10.85 21.16 4.07
#